data_AF-A0A661WKI5-F1
#
_entry.id   AF-A0A661WKI5-F1
#
_cell.length_a   1.000
_cell.length_b   1.000
_cell.length_c   1.000
_cell.angle_alpha   90.00
_cell.angle_beta   90.00
_cell.angle_gamma   90.00
#
_symmetry.space_group_name_H-M   'P 1'
#
loop_
_entity.id
_entity.type
_entity.pdbx_description
1 polymer ?
#
loop_
_entity_poly.entity_id
_entity_poly.type
_entity_poly.pdbx_seq_one_letter_code
_entity_poly.pdbx_strand_id
1 'polypeptide(L)'
;MKTIGLLGGMSWESTALYYSQISELTKEKLGGLHSAKIAMVSVDFQEIEVFQHAGQWDATGEILSTAAKQVENAGADFLLICTNT
;
A
#
# COMPACT_ATOMS: atom_id res chain seq x y z
N MET A 1 -2.25 13.73 12.57
CA MET A 1 -1.70 12.49 11.98
C MET A 1 -1.64 12.68 10.48
N LYS A 2 -0.50 12.36 9.86
CA LYS A 2 -0.35 12.31 8.39
C LYS A 2 -1.16 11.14 7.82
N THR A 3 -1.72 11.29 6.63
CA THR A 3 -2.38 10.20 5.88
C THR A 3 -1.33 9.31 5.25
N ILE A 4 -1.39 8.01 5.54
CA ILE A 4 -0.48 7.01 4.98
C ILE A 4 -1.04 6.55 3.65
N GLY A 5 -0.21 6.55 2.62
CA GLY A 5 -0.50 5.89 1.36
C GLY A 5 -0.02 4.44 1.39
N LEU A 6 -0.92 3.47 1.24
CA LEU A 6 -0.57 2.06 1.11
C LEU A 6 -0.70 1.61 -0.35
N LEU A 7 0.42 1.20 -0.95
CA LEU A 7 0.43 0.44 -2.20
C LEU A 7 0.58 -1.04 -1.87
N GLY A 8 -0.54 -1.77 -1.92
CA GLY A 8 -0.62 -3.17 -1.52
C GLY A 8 -1.18 -4.08 -2.62
N GLY A 9 -1.56 -5.29 -2.22
CA GLY A 9 -2.02 -6.34 -3.14
C GLY A 9 -0.89 -7.20 -3.71
N MET A 10 0.31 -7.19 -3.11
CA MET A 10 1.48 -7.96 -3.60
C MET A 10 2.12 -8.85 -2.50
N SER A 11 1.36 -9.70 -1.80
CA SER A 11 -0.05 -10.07 -2.00
C SER A 11 -1.01 -9.27 -1.10
N TRP A 12 -2.33 -9.56 -1.18
CA TRP A 12 -3.31 -8.89 -0.32
C TRP A 12 -3.21 -9.35 1.14
N GLU A 13 -2.79 -10.59 1.39
CA GLU A 13 -2.64 -11.16 2.73
C GLU A 13 -1.61 -10.38 3.56
N SER A 14 -0.46 -10.02 2.97
CA SER A 14 0.55 -9.19 3.63
C SER A 14 0.04 -7.75 3.86
N THR A 15 -0.70 -7.22 2.89
CA THR A 15 -1.27 -5.86 2.97
C THR A 15 -2.27 -5.74 4.13
N ALA A 16 -3.07 -6.77 4.37
CA ALA A 16 -3.99 -6.83 5.51
C ALA A 16 -3.25 -6.68 6.86
N LEU A 17 -2.06 -7.29 6.98
CA LEU A 17 -1.22 -7.19 8.19
C LEU A 17 -0.68 -5.77 8.38
N TYR A 18 -0.25 -5.09 7.31
CA TYR A 18 0.17 -3.69 7.39
C TYR A 18 -0.96 -2.80 7.91
N TYR A 19 -2.16 -2.94 7.34
CA TYR A 19 -3.33 -2.16 7.78
C TYR A 19 -3.67 -2.42 9.26
N SER A 20 -3.70 -3.68 9.69
CA SER A 20 -4.05 -4.02 11.08
C SER A 20 -3.02 -3.47 12.06
N GLN A 21 -1.73 -3.68 11.82
CA GLN A 21 -0.66 -3.22 12.70
C GLN A 21 -0.62 -1.69 12.80
N ILE A 22 -0.75 -0.97 11.68
CA ILE A 22 -0.80 0.50 11.67
C ILE A 22 -1.98 1.02 12.50
N SER A 23 -3.15 0.37 12.36
CA SER A 23 -4.36 0.76 13.07
C SER A 23 -4.27 0.46 14.56
N GLU A 24 -3.73 -0.70 14.94
CA GLU A 24 -3.48 -1.11 16.32
C GLU A 24 -2.50 -0.15 17.01
N LEU A 25 -1.36 0.15 16.39
CA LEU A 25 -0.37 1.10 16.91
C LEU A 25 -0.94 2.52 17.04
N THR A 26 -1.82 2.91 16.12
CA THR A 26 -2.51 4.20 16.20
C THR A 26 -3.42 4.25 17.43
N LYS A 27 -4.22 3.21 17.65
CA LYS A 27 -5.09 3.08 18.81
C LYS A 27 -4.29 3.02 20.11
N GLU A 28 -3.19 2.29 20.14
CA GLU A 28 -2.30 2.21 21.32
C GLU A 28 -1.76 3.60 21.70
N LYS A 29 -1.32 4.38 20.71
CA LYS A 29 -0.71 5.70 20.96
C LYS A 29 -1.72 6.79 21.30
N LEU A 30 -2.91 6.76 20.71
CA LEU A 30 -3.90 7.85 20.84
C LEU A 30 -5.11 7.50 21.72
N GLY A 31 -5.34 6.22 22.00
CA GLY A 31 -6.45 5.74 22.82
C GLY A 31 -7.83 5.81 22.14
N GLY A 32 -8.86 5.46 22.92
CA GLY A 32 -10.26 5.56 22.51
C GLY A 32 -10.60 4.76 21.23
N LEU A 33 -11.24 5.45 20.29
CA LEU A 33 -11.66 4.91 18.99
C LEU A 33 -10.83 5.50 17.83
N HIS A 34 -9.61 5.98 18.10
CA HIS A 34 -8.74 6.51 17.06
C HIS A 34 -8.28 5.41 16.10
N SER A 35 -8.34 5.71 14.80
CA SER A 35 -7.83 4.88 13.71
C SER A 35 -6.84 5.67 12.85
N ALA A 36 -6.03 4.95 12.07
CA ALA A 36 -5.09 5.57 11.15
C ALA A 36 -5.82 6.21 9.96
N LYS A 37 -5.31 7.35 9.47
CA LYS A 37 -5.73 7.91 8.18
C LYS A 37 -4.97 7.20 7.07
N ILE A 38 -5.69 6.48 6.21
CA ILE A 38 -5.09 5.64 5.16
C ILE A 38 -5.79 5.90 3.83
N ALA A 39 -5.02 6.10 2.77
CA ALA A 39 -5.43 5.93 1.39
C ALA A 39 -4.74 4.67 0.84
N MET A 40 -5.47 3.76 0.20
CA MET A 40 -4.91 2.48 -0.24
C MET A 40 -5.33 2.17 -1.67
N VAL A 41 -4.35 1.73 -2.46
CA VAL A 41 -4.59 1.03 -3.72
C VAL A 41 -4.07 -0.40 -3.54
N SER A 42 -4.94 -1.36 -3.83
CA SER A 42 -4.58 -2.77 -3.89
C SER A 42 -4.58 -3.18 -5.36
N VAL A 43 -3.41 -3.54 -5.89
CA VAL A 43 -3.29 -4.03 -7.27
C VAL A 43 -3.78 -5.48 -7.39
N ASP A 44 -4.09 -5.91 -8.61
CA ASP A 44 -4.19 -7.33 -8.92
C ASP A 44 -2.78 -7.92 -8.99
N PHE A 45 -2.46 -8.86 -8.09
CA PHE A 45 -1.12 -9.41 -8.01
C PHE A 45 -0.74 -10.20 -9.26
N GLN A 46 -1.72 -10.83 -9.93
CA GLN A 46 -1.45 -11.66 -11.10
C GLN A 46 -0.87 -10.82 -12.25
N GLU A 47 -1.32 -9.58 -12.41
CA GLU A 47 -0.78 -8.67 -13.42
C GLU A 47 0.69 -8.31 -13.13
N ILE A 48 1.01 -8.06 -11.86
CA ILE A 48 2.37 -7.72 -11.43
C ILE A 48 3.31 -8.91 -11.58
N GLU A 49 2.89 -10.09 -11.12
CA GLU A 49 3.68 -11.32 -11.11
C GLU A 49 4.11 -11.74 -12.52
N VAL A 50 3.22 -11.60 -13.52
CA VAL A 50 3.53 -11.89 -14.93
C VAL A 50 4.71 -11.06 -15.43
N PHE A 51 4.70 -9.75 -15.18
CA PHE A 51 5.78 -8.87 -15.62
C PHE A 51 7.08 -9.13 -14.85
N GLN A 52 7.01 -9.39 -13.55
CA GLN A 52 8.18 -9.72 -12.74
C GLN A 52 8.85 -11.02 -13.19
N HIS A 53 8.06 -12.08 -13.45
CA HIS A 53 8.58 -13.36 -13.95
C HIS A 53 9.18 -13.25 -15.35
N ALA A 54 8.63 -12.37 -16.20
CA ALA A 54 9.19 -12.08 -17.51
C ALA A 54 10.43 -11.15 -17.46
N GLY A 55 10.84 -10.68 -16.27
CA GLY A 55 11.93 -9.73 -16.10
C GLY A 55 11.63 -8.32 -16.63
N GLN A 56 10.35 -8.00 -16.85
CA GLN A 56 9.86 -6.74 -17.41
C GLN A 56 9.65 -5.69 -16.32
N TRP A 57 10.73 -5.33 -15.62
CA TRP A 57 10.70 -4.42 -14.48
C TRP A 57 10.18 -3.02 -14.81
N ASP A 58 10.43 -2.52 -16.02
CA ASP A 58 9.89 -1.23 -16.46
C ASP A 58 8.37 -1.24 -16.51
N ALA A 59 7.77 -2.33 -17.00
CA ALA A 59 6.32 -2.49 -17.05
C ALA A 59 5.71 -2.57 -15.64
N THR A 60 6.34 -3.34 -14.74
CA THR A 60 5.98 -3.35 -13.31
C THR A 60 6.08 -1.94 -12.71
N GLY A 61 7.16 -1.22 -13.00
CA GLY A 61 7.40 0.13 -12.52
C GLY A 61 6.32 1.13 -12.96
N GLU A 62 5.85 1.05 -14.20
CA GLU A 62 4.77 1.91 -14.72
C GLU A 62 3.43 1.66 -14.00
N ILE A 63 3.09 0.38 -13.78
CA ILE A 63 1.85 0.00 -13.07
C ILE A 63 1.91 0.51 -11.61
N LEU A 64 3.02 0.24 -10.92
CA LEU A 64 3.19 0.65 -9.52
C LEU A 64 3.27 2.17 -9.36
N SER A 65 3.90 2.87 -10.31
CA SER A 65 3.96 4.34 -10.32
C SER A 65 2.58 4.96 -10.53
N THR A 66 1.76 4.35 -11.39
CA THR A 66 0.39 4.78 -11.61
C THR A 66 -0.46 4.58 -10.35
N ALA A 67 -0.33 3.42 -9.71
CA ALA A 67 -1.02 3.13 -8.45
C ALA A 67 -0.55 4.06 -7.31
N ALA A 68 0.74 4.37 -7.21
CA ALA A 68 1.27 5.32 -6.24
C ALA A 68 0.68 6.74 -6.43
N LYS A 69 0.55 7.20 -7.68
CA LYS A 69 -0.11 8.49 -7.98
C LYS A 69 -1.59 8.50 -7.60
N GLN A 70 -2.30 7.38 -7.74
CA GLN A 70 -3.69 7.28 -7.28
C GLN A 70 -3.78 7.42 -5.75
N VAL A 71 -2.85 6.80 -5.03
CA VAL A 71 -2.74 6.93 -3.57
C VAL A 71 -2.42 8.38 -3.15
N GLU A 72 -1.47 9.03 -3.83
CA GLU A 72 -1.15 10.45 -3.64
C GLU A 72 -2.38 11.35 -3.87
N ASN A 73 -3.08 11.16 -5.00
CA ASN A 73 -4.28 11.92 -5.35
C ASN A 73 -5.44 11.69 -4.37
N ALA A 74 -5.47 10.56 -3.67
CA ALA A 74 -6.41 10.28 -2.59
C ALA A 74 -6.04 10.99 -1.26
N GLY A 75 -4.97 11.79 -1.24
CA GLY A 75 -4.58 12.64 -0.12
C GLY A 75 -3.55 12.02 0.82
N ALA A 76 -2.74 11.08 0.33
CA ALA A 76 -1.61 10.53 1.10
C ALA A 76 -0.48 11.57 1.25
N ASP A 77 0.09 11.67 2.45
CA ASP A 77 1.23 12.55 2.75
C ASP A 77 2.58 11.85 2.48
N PHE A 78 2.58 10.52 2.44
CA PHE A 78 3.74 9.67 2.14
C PHE A 78 3.30 8.28 1.71
N LEU A 79 4.18 7.54 1.05
CA LEU A 79 3.91 6.21 0.51
C LEU A 79 4.62 5.12 1.32
N LEU A 80 3.94 3.99 1.49
CA LEU A 80 4.48 2.72 1.96
C LEU A 80 4.09 1.62 0.97
N ILE A 81 5.08 0.85 0.52
CA ILE A 81 4.88 -0.29 -0.38
C ILE A 81 4.79 -1.55 0.49
N CYS A 82 3.67 -2.27 0.41
CA CYS A 82 3.38 -3.43 1.25
C CYS A 82 3.98 -4.74 0.68
N THR A 83 5.21 -4.68 0.16
CA THR A 83 5.96 -5.85 -0.34
C THR A 83 7.46 -5.67 -0.09
N ASN A 84 8.24 -6.76 -0.20
CA ASN A 84 9.67 -6.80 0.12
C ASN A 84 10.57 -7.06 -1.10
N THR A 85 10.01 -7.60 -2.19
CA THR A 85 10.73 -7.93 -3.43
C THR A 85 10.89 -6.68 -4.28
#